data_AF-A0A2D5Y1C3-F1
#
_entry.id   AF-A0A2D5Y1C3-F1
#
_cell.length_a   1.000
_cell.length_b   1.000
_cell.length_c   1.000
_cell.angle_alpha   90.00
_cell.angle_beta   90.00
_cell.angle_gamma   90.00
#
_symmetry.space_group_name_H-M   'P 1'
#
loop_
_entity.id
_entity.type
_entity.pdbx_description
1 polymer ?
#
loop_
_entity_poly.entity_id
_entity_poly.type
_entity_poly.pdbx_seq_one_letter_code
_entity_poly.pdbx_strand_id
1 'polypeptide(L)'
;FGGGSPGLVRATDFALITDRIRSHFSVADSAEIAIEIDPRNISEGRVATYAKHGVNRISLGVQDFNNKTLKAVNREQPFHLTYEGLKLIRGYGIKRINMDVLYGLPHQNVETVLATLEKVLLLNPDRVAFFGYAHVPWMKKHMRMIDEGTLPKEDLRFDIFHAGTAFLNKAGYKTIGIDHFAKGDDPLYQSLQNGTLRRNFQGYTTDQTPALIGIGASAIGQTKNGFIQNHPDLPLYKQAILAEDLPIKKICPIGRDDEIRARIIENLMCYFTVNLNEICHNFGLDLSDFSRELDALKPYQTLGFVTCDSNVITIHPDAILMVRTICSIFDRYFQPQNNADAPRHARAI
;
A
#
# COMPACT_ATOMS: atom_id res chain seq x y z
N PHE A 1 -0.77 -4.57 12.59
CA PHE A 1 -2.05 -3.97 13.02
C PHE A 1 -2.40 -2.84 12.06
N GLY A 2 -3.46 -2.99 11.26
CA GLY A 2 -3.84 -2.01 10.24
C GLY A 2 -5.36 -1.88 10.10
N GLY A 3 -5.80 -1.06 9.14
CA GLY A 3 -7.21 -0.91 8.78
C GLY A 3 -7.77 0.46 9.15
N GLY A 4 -8.72 0.51 10.09
CA GLY A 4 -9.35 1.77 10.50
C GLY A 4 -8.39 2.68 11.26
N SER A 5 -8.36 2.57 12.58
CA SER A 5 -7.39 3.30 13.40
C SER A 5 -6.94 2.43 14.56
N PRO A 6 -5.98 1.51 14.33
CA PRO A 6 -5.44 0.65 15.39
C PRO A 6 -4.97 1.45 16.60
N GLY A 7 -4.45 2.67 16.39
CA GLY A 7 -4.09 3.61 17.45
C GLY A 7 -5.23 4.06 18.38
N LEU A 8 -6.51 3.80 18.05
CA LEU A 8 -7.64 4.06 18.95
C LEU A 8 -7.83 2.98 20.00
N VAL A 9 -7.34 1.76 19.76
CA VAL A 9 -7.43 0.63 20.70
C VAL A 9 -6.81 1.04 22.03
N ARG A 10 -7.50 0.76 23.15
CA ARG A 10 -6.98 1.08 24.48
C ARG A 10 -5.70 0.30 24.71
N ALA A 11 -4.76 0.89 25.44
CA ALA A 11 -3.49 0.24 25.77
C ALA A 11 -3.69 -1.16 26.39
N THR A 12 -4.66 -1.30 27.31
CA THR A 12 -5.01 -2.58 27.94
C THR A 12 -5.53 -3.63 26.94
N ASP A 13 -6.31 -3.21 25.94
CA ASP A 13 -6.85 -4.12 24.93
C ASP A 13 -5.76 -4.54 23.94
N PHE A 14 -4.86 -3.62 23.58
CA PHE A 14 -3.71 -3.93 22.73
C PHE A 14 -2.82 -4.98 23.40
N ALA A 15 -2.48 -4.78 24.69
CA ALA A 15 -1.72 -5.73 25.48
C ALA A 15 -2.40 -7.12 25.47
N LEU A 16 -3.70 -7.17 25.78
CA LEU A 16 -4.47 -8.40 25.77
C LEU A 16 -4.42 -9.12 24.41
N ILE A 17 -4.59 -8.38 23.30
CA ILE A 17 -4.53 -8.95 21.96
C ILE A 17 -3.14 -9.54 21.69
N THR A 18 -2.07 -8.81 21.98
CA THR A 18 -0.71 -9.29 21.75
C THR A 18 -0.35 -10.49 22.61
N ASP A 19 -0.79 -10.52 23.87
CA ASP A 19 -0.54 -11.64 24.79
C ASP A 19 -1.29 -12.89 24.32
N ARG A 20 -2.52 -12.74 23.82
CA ARG A 20 -3.27 -13.84 23.20
C ARG A 20 -2.61 -14.36 21.94
N ILE A 21 -2.10 -13.49 21.07
CA ILE A 21 -1.34 -13.93 19.89
C ILE A 21 -0.13 -14.75 20.33
N ARG A 22 0.65 -14.26 21.29
CA ARG A 22 1.84 -14.97 21.81
C ARG A 22 1.52 -16.26 22.54
N SER A 23 0.33 -16.40 23.14
CA SER A 23 -0.09 -17.66 23.76
C SER A 23 -0.51 -18.74 22.77
N HIS A 24 -0.87 -18.36 21.53
CA HIS A 24 -1.32 -19.29 20.49
C HIS A 24 -0.31 -19.49 19.36
N PHE A 25 0.64 -18.57 19.19
CA PHE A 25 1.65 -18.60 18.14
C PHE A 25 3.05 -18.40 18.70
N SER A 26 4.01 -19.14 18.14
CA SER A 26 5.43 -18.87 18.35
C SER A 26 5.82 -17.65 17.53
N VAL A 27 6.02 -16.51 18.21
CA VAL A 27 6.45 -15.27 17.58
C VAL A 27 7.97 -15.17 17.66
N ALA A 28 8.63 -15.15 16.51
CA ALA A 28 10.09 -15.02 16.43
C ALA A 28 10.57 -13.71 17.05
N ASP A 29 11.76 -13.71 17.67
CA ASP A 29 12.37 -12.50 18.23
C ASP A 29 12.68 -11.46 17.15
N SER A 30 12.93 -11.91 15.92
CA SER A 30 13.15 -11.08 14.74
C SER A 30 11.85 -10.63 14.05
N ALA A 31 10.67 -10.95 14.60
CA ALA A 31 9.40 -10.62 13.98
C ALA A 31 9.23 -9.10 13.84
N GLU A 32 8.77 -8.66 12.66
CA GLU A 32 8.32 -7.29 12.49
C GLU A 32 6.93 -7.14 13.10
N ILE A 33 6.79 -6.27 14.11
CA ILE A 33 5.53 -5.95 14.75
C ILE A 33 5.21 -4.51 14.41
N ALA A 34 4.34 -4.33 13.42
CA ALA A 34 3.99 -3.03 12.86
C ALA A 34 2.56 -2.59 13.22
N ILE A 35 2.38 -1.28 13.44
CA ILE A 35 1.07 -0.66 13.70
C ILE A 35 0.89 0.65 12.91
N GLU A 36 -0.33 0.86 12.38
CA GLU A 36 -0.77 2.13 11.80
C GLU A 36 -1.36 3.06 12.86
N ILE A 37 -0.93 4.31 12.87
CA ILE A 37 -1.33 5.32 13.86
C ILE A 37 -1.69 6.64 13.18
N ASP A 38 -2.81 7.22 13.62
CA ASP A 38 -3.14 8.62 13.37
C ASP A 38 -2.36 9.51 14.35
N PRO A 39 -1.53 10.47 13.88
CA PRO A 39 -0.73 11.32 14.75
C PRO A 39 -1.51 12.04 15.85
N ARG A 40 -2.80 12.32 15.63
CA ARG A 40 -3.68 13.01 16.60
C ARG A 40 -4.02 12.15 17.81
N ASN A 41 -3.78 10.84 17.74
CA ASN A 41 -4.14 9.86 18.77
C ASN A 41 -2.93 9.33 19.56
N ILE A 42 -1.74 9.90 19.36
CA ILE A 42 -0.53 9.49 20.07
C ILE A 42 -0.61 9.97 21.53
N SER A 43 -0.30 9.07 22.46
CA SER A 43 -0.11 9.38 23.88
C SER A 43 0.99 8.52 24.46
N GLU A 44 1.63 9.00 25.53
CA GLU A 44 2.75 8.31 26.18
C GLU A 44 2.36 6.90 26.64
N GLY A 45 1.21 6.76 27.32
CA GLY A 45 0.73 5.46 27.77
C GLY A 45 0.54 4.45 26.63
N ARG A 46 0.03 4.88 25.47
CA ARG A 46 -0.10 4.01 24.29
C ARG A 46 1.26 3.61 23.73
N VAL A 47 2.16 4.58 23.55
CA VAL A 47 3.51 4.34 23.01
C VAL A 47 4.31 3.41 23.93
N ALA A 48 4.24 3.62 25.24
CA ALA A 48 4.87 2.76 26.24
C ALA A 48 4.37 1.31 26.12
N THR A 49 3.06 1.12 25.98
CA THR A 49 2.48 -0.21 25.75
C THR A 49 2.94 -0.81 24.43
N TYR A 50 2.96 -0.06 23.33
CA TYR A 50 3.44 -0.55 22.05
C TYR A 50 4.88 -1.07 22.15
N ALA A 51 5.77 -0.25 22.73
CA ALA A 51 7.17 -0.64 22.93
C ALA A 51 7.30 -1.87 23.83
N LYS A 52 6.57 -1.91 24.96
CA LYS A 52 6.57 -3.06 25.88
C LYS A 52 6.18 -4.38 25.20
N HIS A 53 5.23 -4.34 24.27
CA HIS A 53 4.76 -5.53 23.55
C HIS A 53 5.49 -5.78 22.22
N GLY A 54 6.61 -5.07 21.99
CA GLY A 54 7.57 -5.36 20.92
C GLY A 54 7.26 -4.70 19.58
N VAL A 55 6.36 -3.71 19.53
CA VAL A 55 6.16 -2.90 18.31
C VAL A 55 7.49 -2.26 17.93
N ASN A 56 7.94 -2.53 16.71
CA ASN A 56 9.25 -2.08 16.22
C ASN A 56 9.15 -1.27 14.92
N ARG A 57 7.93 -1.14 14.34
CA ARG A 57 7.63 -0.30 13.19
C ARG A 57 6.29 0.42 13.36
N ILE A 58 6.23 1.71 13.00
CA ILE A 58 4.97 2.49 12.98
C ILE A 58 4.78 3.11 11.60
N SER A 59 3.55 3.05 11.08
CA SER A 59 3.09 3.87 9.95
C SER A 59 2.27 5.04 10.47
N LEU A 60 2.68 6.26 10.16
CA LEU A 60 1.97 7.48 10.54
C LEU A 60 1.17 8.02 9.37
N GLY A 61 -0.15 8.09 9.54
CA GLY A 61 -1.05 8.66 8.55
C GLY A 61 -0.99 10.18 8.52
N VAL A 62 0.07 10.79 7.98
CA VAL A 62 0.24 12.25 7.95
C VAL A 62 -0.74 12.91 6.97
N GLN A 63 -0.85 12.34 5.77
CA GLN A 63 -1.62 12.81 4.61
C GLN A 63 -1.10 14.13 4.03
N ASP A 64 -1.13 15.21 4.81
CA ASP A 64 -0.68 16.55 4.41
C ASP A 64 -0.31 17.38 5.66
N PHE A 65 0.39 18.49 5.48
CA PHE A 65 0.59 19.54 6.49
C PHE A 65 0.05 20.91 6.05
N ASN A 66 -0.58 21.00 4.88
CA ASN A 66 -1.29 22.19 4.43
C ASN A 66 -2.64 22.32 5.14
N ASN A 67 -2.83 23.39 5.92
CA ASN A 67 -4.06 23.61 6.69
C ASN A 67 -5.31 23.71 5.82
N LYS A 68 -5.23 24.28 4.62
CA LYS A 68 -6.37 24.43 3.72
C LYS A 68 -6.83 23.07 3.20
N THR A 69 -5.87 22.25 2.75
CA THR A 69 -6.13 20.86 2.32
C THR A 69 -6.68 20.00 3.45
N LEU A 70 -6.05 20.03 4.63
CA LEU A 70 -6.49 19.25 5.79
C LEU A 70 -7.90 19.64 6.28
N LYS A 71 -8.24 20.93 6.27
CA LYS A 71 -9.60 21.39 6.59
C LYS A 71 -10.63 20.88 5.60
N ALA A 72 -10.33 20.91 4.30
CA ALA A 72 -11.23 20.42 3.25
C ALA A 72 -11.54 18.91 3.36
N VAL A 73 -10.69 18.13 4.03
CA VAL A 73 -10.90 16.69 4.28
C VAL A 73 -11.22 16.37 5.74
N ASN A 74 -11.57 17.37 6.54
CA ASN A 74 -11.93 17.23 7.97
C ASN A 74 -10.85 16.51 8.80
N ARG A 75 -9.58 16.87 8.57
CA ARG A 75 -8.40 16.24 9.18
C ARG A 75 -7.42 17.27 9.71
N GLU A 76 -7.88 18.25 10.47
CA GLU A 76 -6.98 19.24 11.08
C GLU A 76 -5.92 18.53 11.96
N GLN A 77 -4.65 18.73 11.60
CA GLN A 77 -3.50 18.09 12.21
C GLN A 77 -2.29 19.03 12.10
N PRO A 78 -2.08 19.94 13.07
CA PRO A 78 -0.90 20.78 13.11
C PRO A 78 0.40 19.96 13.13
N PHE A 79 1.43 20.46 12.44
CA PHE A 79 2.75 19.80 12.36
C PHE A 79 3.34 19.41 13.73
N HIS A 80 3.20 20.29 14.74
CA HIS A 80 3.77 20.05 16.07
C HIS A 80 3.23 18.78 16.74
N LEU A 81 1.97 18.37 16.45
CA LEU A 81 1.42 17.13 17.00
C LEU A 81 2.18 15.91 16.49
N THR A 82 2.45 15.87 15.19
CA THR A 82 3.24 14.78 14.58
C THR A 82 4.68 14.80 15.09
N TYR A 83 5.27 15.99 15.23
CA TYR A 83 6.63 16.15 15.74
C TYR A 83 6.79 15.63 17.18
N GLU A 84 5.94 16.07 18.11
CA GLU A 84 5.99 15.62 19.50
C GLU A 84 5.64 14.13 19.63
N GLY A 85 4.64 13.66 18.87
CA GLY A 85 4.30 12.24 18.85
C GLY A 85 5.45 11.36 18.37
N LEU A 86 6.20 11.81 17.36
CA LEU A 86 7.37 11.10 16.86
C LEU A 86 8.54 11.11 17.84
N LYS A 87 8.77 12.23 18.52
CA LYS A 87 9.78 12.33 19.59
C LYS A 87 9.48 11.32 20.70
N LEU A 88 8.22 11.21 21.10
CA LEU A 88 7.76 10.23 22.08
C LEU A 88 8.00 8.80 21.60
N ILE A 89 7.54 8.47 20.39
CA ILE A 89 7.72 7.14 19.76
C ILE A 89 9.21 6.72 19.76
N ARG A 90 10.09 7.62 19.33
CA ARG A 90 11.54 7.36 19.30
C ARG A 90 12.15 7.26 20.70
N GLY A 91 11.66 8.05 21.66
CA GLY A 91 12.07 7.99 23.07
C GLY A 91 11.83 6.62 23.70
N TYR A 92 10.80 5.89 23.26
CA TYR A 92 10.52 4.51 23.65
C TYR A 92 11.23 3.45 22.79
N GLY A 93 12.17 3.86 21.94
CA GLY A 93 13.01 2.94 21.15
C GLY A 93 12.38 2.42 19.87
N ILE A 94 11.18 2.87 19.48
CA ILE A 94 10.56 2.52 18.20
C ILE A 94 11.17 3.41 17.12
N LYS A 95 12.06 2.83 16.31
CA LYS A 95 12.87 3.60 15.37
C LYS A 95 12.37 3.58 13.93
N ARG A 96 11.73 2.48 13.48
CA ARG A 96 11.32 2.31 12.08
C ARG A 96 10.01 3.03 11.81
N ILE A 97 10.07 4.12 11.06
CA ILE A 97 8.92 5.01 10.84
C ILE A 97 8.63 5.10 9.34
N ASN A 98 7.39 4.78 8.99
CA ASN A 98 6.79 5.14 7.70
C ASN A 98 5.88 6.35 7.89
N MET A 99 5.86 7.26 6.91
CA MET A 99 4.90 8.35 6.82
C MET A 99 4.08 8.24 5.54
N ASP A 100 2.76 8.18 5.70
CA ASP A 100 1.82 8.18 4.58
C ASP A 100 1.49 9.63 4.23
N VAL A 101 1.74 10.01 2.98
CA VAL A 101 1.50 11.33 2.40
C VAL A 101 0.65 11.15 1.15
N LEU A 102 -0.38 11.97 1.00
CA LEU A 102 -1.28 11.92 -0.15
C LEU A 102 -1.00 13.07 -1.11
N TYR A 103 -1.00 12.75 -2.40
CA TYR A 103 -1.23 13.74 -3.44
C TYR A 103 -2.61 13.59 -4.06
N GLY A 104 -3.12 14.63 -4.71
CA GLY A 104 -4.44 14.60 -5.32
C GLY A 104 -5.58 15.01 -4.38
N LEU A 105 -5.28 15.53 -3.19
CA LEU A 105 -6.27 16.07 -2.25
C LEU A 105 -6.72 17.48 -2.65
N PRO A 106 -7.87 17.96 -2.11
CA PRO A 106 -8.34 19.32 -2.31
C PRO A 106 -7.28 20.41 -2.12
N HIS A 107 -7.28 21.38 -3.04
CA HIS A 107 -6.41 22.57 -3.01
C HIS A 107 -4.90 22.30 -3.11
N GLN A 108 -4.49 21.05 -3.36
CA GLN A 108 -3.08 20.76 -3.61
C GLN A 108 -2.63 21.27 -4.98
N ASN A 109 -1.39 21.73 -5.01
CA ASN A 109 -0.58 22.00 -6.19
C ASN A 109 0.86 21.55 -5.90
N VAL A 110 1.74 21.65 -6.89
CA VAL A 110 3.16 21.25 -6.75
C VAL A 110 3.83 21.91 -5.54
N GLU A 111 3.74 23.23 -5.41
CA GLU A 111 4.38 24.00 -4.33
C GLU A 111 3.92 23.54 -2.95
N THR A 112 2.61 23.43 -2.74
CA THR A 112 2.03 23.04 -1.44
C THR A 112 2.41 21.62 -1.03
N VAL A 113 2.50 20.69 -1.98
CA VAL A 113 2.89 19.30 -1.71
C VAL A 113 4.39 19.21 -1.42
N LEU A 114 5.23 19.94 -2.16
CA LEU A 114 6.66 20.02 -1.86
C LEU A 114 6.92 20.61 -0.47
N ALA A 115 6.20 21.67 -0.07
CA ALA A 115 6.30 22.23 1.29
C ALA A 115 5.87 21.22 2.38
N THR A 116 4.92 20.34 2.07
CA THR A 116 4.55 19.22 2.95
C THR A 116 5.67 18.18 3.02
N LEU A 117 6.27 17.79 1.88
CA LEU A 117 7.38 16.85 1.85
C LEU A 117 8.62 17.41 2.59
N GLU A 118 8.92 18.70 2.49
CA GLU A 118 9.96 19.37 3.28
C GLU A 118 9.75 19.14 4.78
N LYS A 119 8.52 19.36 5.27
CA LYS A 119 8.17 19.08 6.67
C LYS A 119 8.29 17.60 7.03
N VAL A 120 7.91 16.69 6.12
CA VAL A 120 8.10 15.24 6.31
C VAL A 120 9.58 14.91 6.47
N LEU A 121 10.46 15.50 5.66
CA LEU A 121 11.91 15.28 5.77
C LEU A 121 12.49 15.80 7.08
N LEU A 122 11.97 16.90 7.64
CA LEU A 122 12.36 17.36 8.99
C LEU A 122 12.07 16.32 10.08
N LEU A 123 11.06 15.46 9.86
CA LEU A 123 10.72 14.36 10.77
C LEU A 123 11.61 13.12 10.55
N ASN A 124 12.38 13.07 9.47
CA ASN A 124 13.35 12.02 9.14
C ASN A 124 12.78 10.59 9.22
N PRO A 125 11.66 10.27 8.54
CA PRO A 125 11.13 8.91 8.51
C PRO A 125 12.07 7.97 7.73
N ASP A 126 11.99 6.66 7.97
CA ASP A 126 12.77 5.68 7.19
C ASP A 126 12.10 5.39 5.85
N ARG A 127 10.78 5.52 5.80
CA ARG A 127 9.96 5.33 4.61
C ARG A 127 8.95 6.46 4.44
N VAL A 128 8.68 6.79 3.18
CA VAL A 128 7.58 7.67 2.79
C VAL A 128 6.73 6.92 1.79
N ALA A 129 5.45 6.72 2.11
CA ALA A 129 4.45 6.26 1.15
C ALA A 129 3.75 7.50 0.61
N PHE A 130 4.05 7.87 -0.64
CA PHE A 130 3.54 9.05 -1.32
C PHE A 130 2.56 8.64 -2.43
N PHE A 131 1.31 8.36 -2.04
CA PHE A 131 0.33 7.74 -2.94
C PHE A 131 -0.84 8.65 -3.29
N GLY A 132 -1.42 8.40 -4.47
CA GLY A 132 -2.49 9.21 -5.01
C GLY A 132 -3.81 9.00 -4.28
N TYR A 133 -4.50 10.09 -3.97
CA TYR A 133 -5.82 10.08 -3.37
C TYR A 133 -6.87 9.47 -4.32
N ALA A 134 -7.45 8.36 -3.90
CA ALA A 134 -8.54 7.68 -4.61
C ALA A 134 -9.91 8.27 -4.20
N HIS A 135 -10.52 9.08 -5.07
CA HIS A 135 -11.84 9.65 -4.82
C HIS A 135 -12.96 8.67 -5.26
N VAL A 136 -13.71 8.14 -4.29
CA VAL A 136 -14.76 7.11 -4.53
C VAL A 136 -16.07 7.39 -3.77
N PRO A 137 -16.74 8.55 -4.02
CA PRO A 137 -17.90 9.01 -3.25
C PRO A 137 -19.15 8.11 -3.39
N TRP A 138 -19.21 7.25 -4.40
CA TRP A 138 -20.25 6.23 -4.56
C TRP A 138 -20.11 5.10 -3.53
N MET A 139 -18.88 4.74 -3.15
CA MET A 139 -18.58 3.67 -2.20
C MET A 139 -18.33 4.20 -0.78
N LYS A 140 -17.70 5.37 -0.65
CA LYS A 140 -17.35 6.00 0.62
C LYS A 140 -18.12 7.31 0.77
N LYS A 141 -19.34 7.24 1.30
CA LYS A 141 -20.28 8.38 1.40
C LYS A 141 -19.68 9.65 2.03
N HIS A 142 -18.76 9.52 2.99
CA HIS A 142 -18.12 10.69 3.63
C HIS A 142 -17.28 11.52 2.64
N MET A 143 -16.81 10.93 1.53
CA MET A 143 -16.07 11.67 0.50
C MET A 143 -16.96 12.64 -0.28
N ARG A 144 -18.30 12.51 -0.22
CA ARG A 144 -19.24 13.48 -0.82
C ARG A 144 -19.21 14.86 -0.16
N MET A 145 -18.58 14.97 1.01
CA MET A 145 -18.37 16.24 1.70
C MET A 145 -17.21 17.05 1.11
N ILE A 146 -16.40 16.43 0.24
CA ILE A 146 -15.32 17.12 -0.47
C ILE A 146 -15.92 17.85 -1.67
N ASP A 147 -15.58 19.13 -1.83
CA ASP A 147 -15.89 19.88 -3.04
C ASP A 147 -15.01 19.37 -4.19
N GLU A 148 -15.61 18.62 -5.13
CA GLU A 148 -14.92 18.04 -6.27
C GLU A 148 -14.25 19.09 -7.17
N GLY A 149 -14.76 20.34 -7.19
CA GLY A 149 -14.15 21.45 -7.94
C GLY A 149 -12.79 21.90 -7.40
N THR A 150 -12.44 21.45 -6.20
CA THR A 150 -11.16 21.77 -5.54
C THR A 150 -10.12 20.67 -5.72
N LEU A 151 -10.49 19.52 -6.27
CA LEU A 151 -9.56 18.44 -6.56
C LEU A 151 -8.66 18.82 -7.75
N PRO A 152 -7.35 18.55 -7.67
CA PRO A 152 -6.47 18.74 -8.81
C PRO A 152 -6.86 17.79 -9.94
N LYS A 153 -6.86 18.32 -11.17
CA LYS A 153 -7.08 17.56 -12.41
C LYS A 153 -5.90 16.62 -12.70
N GLU A 154 -6.10 15.71 -13.64
CA GLU A 154 -5.16 14.65 -14.03
C GLU A 154 -3.75 15.16 -14.30
N ASP A 155 -3.60 16.19 -15.14
CA ASP A 155 -2.30 16.79 -15.48
C ASP A 155 -1.58 17.34 -14.25
N LEU A 156 -2.30 18.04 -13.36
CA LEU A 156 -1.71 18.57 -12.13
C LEU A 156 -1.35 17.45 -11.15
N ARG A 157 -2.12 16.36 -11.09
CA ARG A 157 -1.77 15.19 -10.28
C ARG A 157 -0.49 14.53 -10.78
N PHE A 158 -0.33 14.45 -12.09
CA PHE A 158 0.89 13.97 -12.73
C PHE A 158 2.09 14.86 -12.36
N ASP A 159 1.96 16.17 -12.53
CA ASP A 159 3.01 17.14 -12.16
C ASP A 159 3.40 17.04 -10.68
N ILE A 160 2.41 16.94 -9.78
CA ILE A 160 2.65 16.77 -8.34
C ILE A 160 3.42 15.46 -8.07
N PHE A 161 3.02 14.36 -8.69
CA PHE A 161 3.68 13.07 -8.50
C PHE A 161 5.14 13.12 -8.95
N HIS A 162 5.41 13.65 -10.15
CA HIS A 162 6.76 13.76 -10.69
C HIS A 162 7.64 14.70 -9.84
N ALA A 163 7.12 15.86 -9.45
CA ALA A 163 7.84 16.80 -8.61
C ALA A 163 8.15 16.19 -7.22
N GLY A 164 7.18 15.55 -6.58
CA GLY A 164 7.36 14.91 -5.28
C GLY A 164 8.34 13.74 -5.32
N THR A 165 8.27 12.92 -6.37
CA THR A 165 9.22 11.82 -6.61
C THR A 165 10.64 12.35 -6.80
N ALA A 166 10.83 13.36 -7.65
CA ALA A 166 12.13 13.98 -7.87
C ALA A 166 12.69 14.61 -6.58
N PHE A 167 11.83 15.26 -5.79
CA PHE A 167 12.19 15.84 -4.50
C PHE A 167 12.68 14.79 -3.49
N LEU A 168 11.94 13.69 -3.32
CA LEU A 168 12.32 12.60 -2.41
C LEU A 168 13.61 11.90 -2.84
N ASN A 169 13.78 11.66 -4.15
CA ASN A 169 15.00 11.08 -4.70
C ASN A 169 16.21 12.00 -4.49
N LYS A 170 16.05 13.32 -4.70
CA LYS A 170 17.10 14.31 -4.42
C LYS A 170 17.46 14.36 -2.93
N ALA A 171 16.50 14.09 -2.05
CA ALA A 171 16.72 13.99 -0.60
C ALA A 171 17.34 12.65 -0.15
N GLY A 172 17.66 11.74 -1.07
CA GLY A 172 18.35 10.48 -0.80
C GLY A 172 17.45 9.28 -0.54
N TYR A 173 16.14 9.44 -0.62
CA TYR A 173 15.22 8.29 -0.63
C TYR A 173 15.30 7.55 -1.96
N LYS A 174 15.05 6.25 -1.94
CA LYS A 174 15.06 5.36 -3.08
C LYS A 174 13.64 4.89 -3.38
N THR A 175 13.26 4.95 -4.64
CA THR A 175 12.01 4.37 -5.14
C THR A 175 12.03 2.85 -4.93
N ILE A 176 11.04 2.32 -4.22
CA ILE A 176 10.81 0.88 -4.01
C ILE A 176 9.82 0.32 -5.03
N GLY A 177 8.89 1.15 -5.46
CA GLY A 177 7.83 0.79 -6.39
C GLY A 177 7.09 2.04 -6.84
N ILE A 178 5.78 1.96 -7.04
CA ILE A 178 5.00 3.08 -7.62
C ILE A 178 5.10 4.35 -6.76
N ASP A 179 4.76 4.21 -5.49
CA ASP A 179 4.46 5.29 -4.56
C ASP A 179 5.20 5.13 -3.22
N HIS A 180 6.14 4.19 -3.14
CA HIS A 180 6.90 3.91 -1.92
C HIS A 180 8.36 4.30 -2.07
N PHE A 181 8.85 5.01 -1.05
CA PHE A 181 10.20 5.52 -0.96
C PHE A 181 10.81 5.08 0.36
N ALA A 182 12.08 4.68 0.36
CA ALA A 182 12.80 4.27 1.56
C ALA A 182 14.24 4.75 1.56
N LYS A 183 14.89 4.84 2.72
CA LYS A 183 16.34 5.08 2.79
C LYS A 183 17.13 3.93 2.14
N GLY A 184 18.36 4.23 1.72
CA GLY A 184 19.22 3.24 1.04
C GLY A 184 19.62 2.04 1.90
N ASP A 185 19.59 2.14 3.22
CA ASP A 185 19.83 1.05 4.17
C ASP A 185 18.55 0.31 4.60
N ASP A 186 17.38 0.73 4.10
CA ASP A 186 16.11 0.09 4.44
C ASP A 186 16.00 -1.32 3.82
N PRO A 187 15.51 -2.32 4.57
CA PRO A 187 15.33 -3.68 4.06
C PRO A 187 14.51 -3.78 2.77
N LEU A 188 13.53 -2.90 2.51
CA LEU A 188 12.78 -2.92 1.25
C LEU A 188 13.67 -2.58 0.06
N TYR A 189 14.57 -1.60 0.20
CA TYR A 189 15.48 -1.26 -0.88
C TYR A 189 16.49 -2.38 -1.13
N GLN A 190 16.99 -3.00 -0.06
CA GLN A 190 17.87 -4.17 -0.18
C GLN A 190 17.15 -5.34 -0.87
N SER A 191 15.89 -5.62 -0.52
CA SER A 191 15.08 -6.63 -1.20
C SER A 191 14.82 -6.29 -2.66
N LEU A 192 14.62 -5.02 -3.01
CA LEU A 192 14.50 -4.59 -4.41
C LEU A 192 15.78 -4.90 -5.19
N GLN A 193 16.95 -4.49 -4.67
CA GLN A 193 18.24 -4.73 -5.33
C GLN A 193 18.55 -6.22 -5.50
N ASN A 194 18.13 -7.04 -4.53
CA ASN A 194 18.37 -8.48 -4.54
C ASN A 194 17.29 -9.29 -5.30
N GLY A 195 16.29 -8.64 -5.90
CA GLY A 195 15.20 -9.34 -6.62
C GLY A 195 14.29 -10.17 -5.71
N THR A 196 14.18 -9.83 -4.43
CA THR A 196 13.36 -10.54 -3.44
C THR A 196 12.20 -9.69 -2.88
N LEU A 197 11.99 -8.48 -3.39
CA LEU A 197 10.84 -7.66 -3.04
C LEU A 197 9.52 -8.35 -3.41
N ARG A 198 8.57 -8.33 -2.48
CA ARG A 198 7.22 -8.86 -2.67
C ARG A 198 6.19 -7.77 -2.43
N ARG A 199 4.95 -8.03 -2.84
CA ARG A 199 3.83 -7.13 -2.56
C ARG A 199 2.63 -7.93 -2.06
N ASN A 200 2.11 -7.56 -0.88
CA ASN A 200 0.90 -8.13 -0.31
C ASN A 200 -0.18 -7.07 -0.12
N PHE A 201 -1.26 -7.41 0.61
CA PHE A 201 -2.37 -6.50 0.87
C PHE A 201 -1.97 -5.20 1.58
N GLN A 202 -0.93 -5.22 2.41
CA GLN A 202 -0.43 -4.05 3.14
C GLN A 202 0.61 -3.24 2.36
N GLY A 203 1.03 -3.69 1.17
CA GLY A 203 1.99 -3.00 0.32
C GLY A 203 3.26 -3.82 0.07
N TYR A 204 4.36 -3.13 -0.19
CA TYR A 204 5.66 -3.75 -0.42
C TYR A 204 6.22 -4.35 0.87
N THR A 205 6.79 -5.54 0.76
CA THR A 205 7.27 -6.30 1.92
C THR A 205 8.52 -7.10 1.61
N THR A 206 9.34 -7.31 2.63
CA THR A 206 10.45 -8.27 2.61
C THR A 206 9.99 -9.70 2.99
N ASP A 207 8.77 -9.83 3.49
CA ASP A 207 8.20 -11.12 3.90
C ASP A 207 7.98 -12.05 2.71
N GLN A 208 8.59 -13.24 2.78
CA GLN A 208 8.48 -14.30 1.78
C GLN A 208 7.50 -15.40 2.17
N THR A 209 6.82 -15.27 3.31
CA THR A 209 5.95 -16.32 3.85
C THR A 209 4.80 -16.61 2.88
N PRO A 210 4.53 -17.88 2.53
CA PRO A 210 3.45 -18.25 1.61
C PRO A 210 2.06 -18.17 2.24
N ALA A 211 1.99 -17.88 3.55
CA ALA A 211 0.76 -17.84 4.33
C ALA A 211 0.65 -16.54 5.12
N LEU A 212 -0.52 -15.92 5.05
CA LEU A 212 -0.94 -14.75 5.80
C LEU A 212 -2.25 -15.08 6.50
N ILE A 213 -2.30 -14.96 7.82
CA ILE A 213 -3.52 -15.18 8.59
C ILE A 213 -4.17 -13.83 8.89
N GLY A 214 -5.34 -13.59 8.30
CA GLY A 214 -6.14 -12.40 8.55
C GLY A 214 -7.02 -12.56 9.79
N ILE A 215 -6.78 -11.76 10.83
CA ILE A 215 -7.58 -11.74 12.06
C ILE A 215 -8.36 -10.42 12.14
N GLY A 216 -9.65 -10.50 12.49
CA GLY A 216 -10.54 -9.34 12.58
C GLY A 216 -11.53 -9.23 11.43
N ALA A 217 -12.51 -8.36 11.61
CA ALA A 217 -13.52 -8.09 10.59
C ALA A 217 -12.86 -7.56 9.31
N SER A 218 -13.38 -7.99 8.16
CA SER A 218 -12.86 -7.70 6.81
C SER A 218 -11.45 -8.20 6.48
N ALA A 219 -10.71 -8.75 7.46
CA ALA A 219 -9.33 -9.18 7.27
C ALA A 219 -9.24 -10.26 6.18
N ILE A 220 -8.19 -10.16 5.37
CA ILE A 220 -7.90 -11.09 4.29
C ILE A 220 -6.67 -11.90 4.68
N GLY A 221 -6.83 -13.23 4.66
CA GLY A 221 -5.74 -14.18 4.71
C GLY A 221 -5.40 -14.72 3.33
N GLN A 222 -4.20 -15.27 3.21
CA GLN A 222 -3.69 -15.93 2.02
C GLN A 222 -3.03 -17.24 2.43
N THR A 223 -3.21 -18.27 1.62
CA THR A 223 -2.45 -19.52 1.70
C THR A 223 -2.03 -19.92 0.29
N LYS A 224 -1.29 -21.02 0.16
CA LYS A 224 -1.00 -21.62 -1.15
C LYS A 224 -2.25 -21.97 -1.97
N ASN A 225 -3.40 -22.19 -1.31
CA ASN A 225 -4.63 -22.58 -1.98
C ASN A 225 -5.52 -21.38 -2.38
N GLY A 226 -5.10 -20.16 -2.05
CA GLY A 226 -5.83 -18.93 -2.38
C GLY A 226 -6.14 -18.05 -1.17
N PHE A 227 -7.16 -17.21 -1.31
CA PHE A 227 -7.49 -16.15 -0.36
C PHE A 227 -8.73 -16.47 0.47
N ILE A 228 -8.75 -16.00 1.70
CA ILE A 228 -9.89 -16.11 2.63
C ILE A 228 -10.18 -14.73 3.17
N GLN A 229 -11.45 -14.32 3.18
CA GLN A 229 -11.86 -13.04 3.75
C GLN A 229 -12.88 -13.25 4.87
N ASN A 230 -12.60 -12.63 6.02
CA ASN A 230 -13.53 -12.57 7.14
C ASN A 230 -14.69 -11.60 6.85
N HIS A 231 -15.81 -11.81 7.54
CA HIS A 231 -17.00 -10.97 7.39
C HIS A 231 -16.68 -9.48 7.62
N PRO A 232 -16.98 -8.58 6.65
CA PRO A 232 -16.77 -7.14 6.83
C PRO A 232 -17.88 -6.50 7.69
N ASP A 233 -19.05 -7.14 7.73
CA ASP A 233 -20.14 -6.77 8.63
C ASP A 233 -19.84 -7.21 10.06
N LEU A 234 -19.75 -6.25 10.99
CA LEU A 234 -19.37 -6.47 12.38
C LEU A 234 -20.36 -7.35 13.16
N PRO A 235 -21.69 -7.14 13.07
CA PRO A 235 -22.67 -8.05 13.66
C PRO A 235 -22.45 -9.50 13.25
N LEU A 236 -22.32 -9.78 11.95
CA LEU A 236 -22.14 -11.13 11.43
C LEU A 236 -20.78 -11.72 11.81
N TYR A 237 -19.72 -10.92 11.79
CA TYR A 237 -18.39 -11.33 12.29
C TYR A 237 -18.48 -11.75 13.77
N LYS A 238 -19.11 -10.92 14.61
CA LYS A 238 -19.25 -11.19 16.05
C LYS A 238 -20.12 -12.43 16.32
N GLN A 239 -21.21 -12.60 15.57
CA GLN A 239 -22.08 -13.76 15.69
C GLN A 239 -21.33 -15.06 15.46
N ALA A 240 -20.53 -15.15 14.38
CA ALA A 240 -19.74 -16.34 14.08
C ALA A 240 -18.73 -16.65 15.21
N ILE A 241 -17.98 -15.65 15.67
CA ILE A 241 -17.00 -15.83 16.75
C ILE A 241 -17.65 -16.29 18.06
N LEU A 242 -18.80 -15.72 18.43
CA LEU A 242 -19.52 -16.11 19.66
C LEU A 242 -20.14 -17.52 19.57
N ALA A 243 -20.34 -18.03 18.36
CA ALA A 243 -20.79 -19.40 18.11
C ALA A 243 -19.62 -20.39 17.97
N GLU A 244 -18.38 -19.96 18.25
CA GLU A 244 -17.15 -20.75 18.07
C GLU A 244 -16.92 -21.20 16.62
N ASP A 245 -17.42 -20.44 15.65
CA ASP A 245 -17.24 -20.67 14.22
C ASP A 245 -16.24 -19.68 13.60
N LEU A 246 -15.65 -20.05 12.46
CA LEU A 246 -14.78 -19.18 11.69
C LEU A 246 -15.62 -18.11 10.98
N PRO A 247 -15.28 -16.81 11.10
CA PRO A 247 -16.07 -15.72 10.56
C PRO A 247 -15.86 -15.51 9.05
N ILE A 248 -15.76 -16.59 8.28
CA ILE A 248 -15.42 -16.57 6.86
C ILE A 248 -16.62 -16.11 6.04
N LYS A 249 -16.45 -15.04 5.27
CA LYS A 249 -17.44 -14.58 4.28
C LYS A 249 -17.19 -15.16 2.90
N LYS A 250 -15.91 -15.19 2.50
CA LYS A 250 -15.54 -15.51 1.13
C LYS A 250 -14.25 -16.32 1.13
N ILE A 251 -14.23 -17.36 0.30
CA ILE A 251 -13.04 -18.12 -0.07
C ILE A 251 -12.85 -17.93 -1.57
N CYS A 252 -11.62 -17.66 -1.98
CA CYS A 252 -11.24 -17.49 -3.37
C CYS A 252 -10.09 -18.46 -3.65
N PRO A 253 -10.40 -19.69 -4.11
CA PRO A 253 -9.38 -20.62 -4.57
C PRO A 253 -8.61 -20.03 -5.75
N ILE A 254 -7.33 -20.35 -5.85
CA ILE A 254 -6.51 -19.99 -7.00
C ILE A 254 -6.04 -21.26 -7.72
N GLY A 255 -6.00 -21.21 -9.05
CA GLY A 255 -5.46 -22.26 -9.90
C GLY A 255 -4.06 -21.95 -10.39
N ARG A 256 -3.49 -22.89 -11.14
CA ARG A 256 -2.14 -22.76 -11.73
C ARG A 256 -1.98 -21.51 -12.61
N ASP A 257 -2.99 -21.20 -13.43
CA ASP A 257 -2.96 -20.00 -14.28
C ASP A 257 -2.98 -18.69 -13.47
N ASP A 258 -3.70 -18.67 -12.34
CA ASP A 258 -3.73 -17.53 -11.42
C ASP A 258 -2.36 -17.32 -10.78
N GLU A 259 -1.66 -18.39 -10.40
CA GLU A 259 -0.30 -18.31 -9.85
C GLU A 259 0.69 -17.74 -10.87
N ILE A 260 0.62 -18.19 -12.13
CA ILE A 260 1.44 -17.68 -13.23
C ILE A 260 1.20 -16.18 -13.43
N ARG A 261 -0.06 -15.77 -13.52
CA ARG A 261 -0.45 -14.37 -13.74
C ARG A 261 -0.12 -13.49 -12.55
N ALA A 262 -0.34 -13.98 -11.34
CA ALA A 262 0.07 -13.30 -10.11
C ALA A 262 1.58 -13.06 -10.08
N ARG A 263 2.40 -14.02 -10.53
CA ARG A 263 3.86 -13.84 -10.62
C ARG A 263 4.24 -12.76 -11.63
N ILE A 264 3.63 -12.77 -12.82
CA ILE A 264 3.88 -11.75 -13.84
C ILE A 264 3.52 -10.36 -13.31
N ILE A 265 2.32 -10.22 -12.74
CA ILE A 265 1.82 -8.95 -12.20
C ILE A 265 2.67 -8.49 -11.01
N GLU A 266 3.05 -9.38 -10.10
CA GLU A 266 3.92 -9.03 -8.97
C GLU A 266 5.28 -8.53 -9.46
N ASN A 267 5.89 -9.18 -10.46
CA ASN A 267 7.15 -8.73 -11.03
C ASN A 267 7.04 -7.34 -11.67
N LEU A 268 5.98 -7.09 -12.46
CA LEU A 268 5.73 -5.77 -13.05
C LEU A 268 5.47 -4.70 -11.97
N MET A 269 4.77 -5.03 -10.89
CA MET A 269 4.46 -4.09 -9.81
C MET A 269 5.64 -3.80 -8.88
N CYS A 270 6.60 -4.71 -8.76
CA CYS A 270 7.79 -4.57 -7.92
C CYS A 270 9.00 -4.02 -8.68
N TYR A 271 9.23 -4.49 -9.90
CA TYR A 271 10.46 -4.24 -10.65
C TYR A 271 10.25 -3.49 -11.95
N PHE A 272 8.99 -3.24 -12.34
CA PHE A 272 8.63 -2.65 -13.62
C PHE A 272 9.15 -3.46 -14.82
N THR A 273 9.51 -4.73 -14.61
CA THR A 273 9.99 -5.63 -15.64
C THR A 273 9.62 -7.08 -15.34
N VAL A 274 9.47 -7.89 -16.37
CA VAL A 274 9.25 -9.33 -16.27
C VAL A 274 9.86 -10.05 -17.48
N ASN A 275 10.60 -11.13 -17.21
CA ASN A 275 11.14 -12.02 -18.24
C ASN A 275 10.16 -13.17 -18.50
N LEU A 276 9.44 -13.13 -19.62
CA LEU A 276 8.48 -14.19 -19.93
C LEU A 276 9.15 -15.53 -20.23
N ASN A 277 10.41 -15.55 -20.71
CA ASN A 277 11.12 -16.82 -20.90
C ASN A 277 11.35 -17.55 -19.57
N GLU A 278 11.65 -16.80 -18.51
CA GLU A 278 11.81 -17.37 -17.15
C GLU A 278 10.48 -17.90 -16.62
N ILE A 279 9.39 -17.16 -16.84
CA ILE A 279 8.03 -17.62 -16.49
C ILE A 279 7.69 -18.91 -17.25
N CYS A 280 7.91 -18.94 -18.57
CA CYS A 280 7.67 -20.12 -19.40
C CYS A 280 8.48 -21.32 -18.92
N HIS A 281 9.77 -21.14 -18.64
CA HIS A 281 10.63 -22.19 -18.11
C HIS A 281 10.14 -22.72 -16.75
N ASN A 282 9.86 -21.83 -15.79
CA ASN A 282 9.50 -22.19 -14.43
C ASN A 282 8.13 -22.89 -14.33
N PHE A 283 7.22 -22.57 -15.24
CA PHE A 283 5.87 -23.11 -15.25
C PHE A 283 5.61 -24.10 -16.39
N GLY A 284 6.59 -24.43 -17.23
CA GLY A 284 6.45 -25.33 -18.37
C GLY A 284 5.38 -24.87 -19.37
N LEU A 285 5.50 -23.61 -19.81
CA LEU A 285 4.62 -22.96 -20.79
C LEU A 285 5.39 -22.62 -22.07
N ASP A 286 4.67 -22.33 -23.14
CA ASP A 286 5.23 -21.77 -24.36
C ASP A 286 4.89 -20.27 -24.46
N LEU A 287 5.74 -19.49 -25.12
CA LEU A 287 5.47 -18.05 -25.31
C LEU A 287 4.16 -17.77 -26.06
N SER A 288 3.71 -18.71 -26.89
CA SER A 288 2.42 -18.63 -27.59
C SER A 288 1.23 -18.53 -26.63
N ASP A 289 1.37 -19.01 -25.39
CA ASP A 289 0.35 -18.93 -24.34
C ASP A 289 0.05 -17.47 -23.92
N PHE A 290 0.97 -16.55 -24.22
CA PHE A 290 0.84 -15.11 -23.94
C PHE A 290 0.62 -14.25 -25.20
N SER A 291 0.29 -14.87 -26.35
CA SER A 291 0.13 -14.15 -27.62
C SER A 291 -0.87 -13.00 -27.55
N ARG A 292 -2.01 -13.20 -26.87
CA ARG A 292 -3.04 -12.17 -26.67
C ARG A 292 -2.50 -10.99 -25.84
N GLU A 293 -1.81 -11.29 -24.76
CA GLU A 293 -1.23 -10.28 -23.87
C GLU A 293 -0.13 -9.48 -24.58
N LEU A 294 0.72 -10.15 -25.34
CA LEU A 294 1.75 -9.52 -26.17
C LEU A 294 1.14 -8.62 -27.25
N ASP A 295 0.07 -9.04 -27.90
CA ASP A 295 -0.65 -8.20 -28.86
C ASP A 295 -1.28 -6.97 -28.19
N ALA A 296 -1.83 -7.12 -26.99
CA ALA A 296 -2.42 -6.03 -26.22
C ALA A 296 -1.38 -5.03 -25.68
N LEU A 297 -0.09 -5.40 -25.63
CA LEU A 297 1.01 -4.50 -25.25
C LEU A 297 1.46 -3.58 -26.40
N LYS A 298 1.22 -3.95 -27.67
CA LYS A 298 1.68 -3.19 -28.84
C LYS A 298 1.30 -1.70 -28.82
N PRO A 299 0.07 -1.27 -28.43
CA PRO A 299 -0.25 0.14 -28.34
C PRO A 299 0.65 0.91 -27.36
N TYR A 300 1.00 0.29 -26.23
CA TYR A 300 1.91 0.88 -25.23
C TYR A 300 3.37 0.90 -25.72
N GLN A 301 3.76 -0.07 -26.54
CA GLN A 301 5.06 -0.07 -27.21
C GLN A 301 5.18 1.07 -28.23
N THR A 302 4.16 1.29 -29.05
CA THR A 302 4.11 2.40 -30.01
C THR A 302 4.23 3.76 -29.31
N LEU A 303 3.68 3.90 -28.10
CA LEU A 303 3.77 5.11 -27.29
C LEU A 303 5.09 5.22 -26.51
N GLY A 304 5.97 4.22 -26.56
CA GLY A 304 7.23 4.20 -25.81
C GLY A 304 7.07 3.94 -24.30
N PHE A 305 5.88 3.54 -23.85
CA PHE A 305 5.60 3.27 -22.44
C PHE A 305 6.04 1.88 -21.99
N VAL A 306 6.16 0.95 -22.93
CA VAL A 306 6.62 -0.41 -22.68
C VAL A 306 7.62 -0.80 -23.77
N THR A 307 8.70 -1.47 -23.41
CA THR A 307 9.54 -2.22 -24.37
C THR A 307 9.32 -3.71 -24.17
N CYS A 308 9.48 -4.47 -25.26
CA CYS A 308 9.44 -5.93 -25.23
C CYS A 308 10.60 -6.45 -26.07
N ASP A 309 11.75 -6.66 -25.42
CA ASP A 309 12.98 -7.10 -26.06
C ASP A 309 13.31 -8.52 -25.62
N SER A 310 13.45 -9.45 -26.57
CA SER A 310 13.70 -10.88 -26.27
C SER A 310 12.71 -11.48 -25.26
N ASN A 311 11.44 -11.07 -25.31
CA ASN A 311 10.36 -11.44 -24.39
C ASN A 311 10.55 -10.95 -22.94
N VAL A 312 11.38 -9.93 -22.75
CA VAL A 312 11.47 -9.17 -21.51
C VAL A 312 10.64 -7.91 -21.66
N ILE A 313 9.55 -7.82 -20.89
CA ILE A 313 8.68 -6.66 -20.86
C ILE A 313 9.24 -5.69 -19.84
N THR A 314 9.46 -4.44 -20.21
CA THR A 314 9.92 -3.38 -19.31
C THR A 314 9.04 -2.15 -19.45
N ILE A 315 8.55 -1.63 -18.33
CA ILE A 315 7.75 -0.41 -18.27
C ILE A 315 8.70 0.78 -18.16
N HIS A 316 8.52 1.76 -19.04
CA HIS A 316 9.33 2.97 -19.04
C HIS A 316 9.11 3.78 -17.75
N PRO A 317 10.13 4.45 -17.19
CA PRO A 317 9.98 5.27 -15.98
C PRO A 317 8.85 6.31 -16.05
N ASP A 318 8.64 6.94 -17.20
CA ASP A 318 7.56 7.93 -17.41
C ASP A 318 6.16 7.30 -17.41
N ALA A 319 6.06 5.98 -17.53
CA ALA A 319 4.82 5.21 -17.55
C ALA A 319 4.55 4.45 -16.23
N ILE A 320 5.33 4.68 -15.17
CA ILE A 320 5.17 3.99 -13.87
C ILE A 320 3.73 4.13 -13.33
N LEU A 321 3.12 5.30 -13.51
CA LEU A 321 1.75 5.57 -13.09
C LEU A 321 0.69 4.71 -13.81
N MET A 322 1.05 4.17 -14.99
CA MET A 322 0.21 3.28 -15.79
C MET A 322 0.45 1.80 -15.48
N VAL A 323 1.35 1.44 -14.56
CA VAL A 323 1.71 0.03 -14.30
C VAL A 323 0.50 -0.84 -14.01
N ARG A 324 -0.52 -0.32 -13.32
CA ARG A 324 -1.75 -1.07 -13.02
C ARG A 324 -2.56 -1.38 -14.27
N THR A 325 -2.62 -0.43 -15.21
CA THR A 325 -3.26 -0.60 -16.53
C THR A 325 -2.49 -1.60 -17.39
N ILE A 326 -1.16 -1.57 -17.33
CA ILE A 326 -0.32 -2.54 -18.04
C ILE A 326 -0.48 -3.94 -17.42
N CYS A 327 -0.51 -4.04 -16.09
CA CYS A 327 -0.74 -5.30 -15.38
C CYS A 327 -2.11 -5.90 -15.69
N SER A 328 -3.15 -5.08 -15.91
CA SER A 328 -4.49 -5.60 -16.21
C SER A 328 -4.58 -6.33 -17.55
N ILE A 329 -3.58 -6.19 -18.44
CA ILE A 329 -3.48 -7.00 -19.66
C ILE A 329 -3.31 -8.48 -19.31
N PHE A 330 -2.61 -8.79 -18.22
CA PHE A 330 -2.37 -10.14 -17.74
C PHE A 330 -3.49 -10.68 -16.83
N ASP A 331 -4.46 -9.86 -16.46
CA ASP A 331 -5.60 -10.26 -15.63
C ASP A 331 -6.71 -10.86 -16.50
N ARG A 332 -6.96 -12.16 -16.37
CA ARG A 332 -8.02 -12.86 -17.11
C ARG A 332 -9.43 -12.52 -16.65
N TYR A 333 -9.58 -12.04 -15.42
CA TYR A 333 -10.86 -11.67 -14.85
C TYR A 333 -11.21 -10.22 -15.15
N PHE A 334 -10.23 -9.41 -15.57
CA PHE A 334 -10.47 -8.04 -15.95
C PHE A 334 -11.22 -7.98 -17.29
N GLN A 335 -12.44 -7.42 -17.25
CA GLN A 335 -13.18 -7.04 -18.44
C GLN A 335 -13.18 -5.50 -18.51
N PRO A 336 -12.56 -4.90 -19.54
CA PRO A 336 -12.65 -3.46 -19.75
C PRO A 336 -14.13 -3.08 -19.88
N GLN A 337 -14.63 -2.24 -18.98
CA GLN A 337 -16.01 -1.76 -19.09
C GLN A 337 -16.11 -0.80 -20.27
N ASN A 338 -17.00 -1.11 -21.21
CA ASN A 338 -17.38 -0.21 -22.31
C ASN A 338 -18.49 0.80 -21.96
N ASN A 339 -18.92 0.94 -20.70
CA ASN A 339 -20.10 1.78 -20.37
C ASN A 339 -19.92 2.70 -19.15
N ALA A 340 -20.48 3.91 -19.29
CA ALA A 340 -20.39 5.08 -18.43
C ALA A 340 -21.19 5.01 -17.10
N ASP A 341 -21.87 3.90 -16.77
CA ASP A 341 -22.94 3.94 -15.75
C ASP A 341 -22.59 3.43 -14.34
N ALA A 342 -21.34 3.06 -14.03
CA ALA A 342 -20.88 2.98 -12.64
C ALA A 342 -19.35 2.80 -12.55
N PRO A 343 -18.58 3.77 -12.03
CA PRO A 343 -17.16 3.55 -11.79
C PRO A 343 -16.99 2.51 -10.67
N ARG A 344 -16.44 1.33 -10.99
CA ARG A 344 -16.03 0.33 -9.99
C ARG A 344 -14.61 0.57 -9.46
N HIS A 345 -13.79 1.31 -10.21
CA HIS A 345 -12.39 1.57 -9.89
C HIS A 345 -12.16 3.03 -9.54
N ALA A 346 -11.33 3.28 -8.53
CA ALA A 346 -10.88 4.63 -8.21
C ALA A 346 -9.97 5.14 -9.34
N ARG A 347 -10.22 6.33 -9.86
CA ARG A 347 -9.27 7.05 -10.70
C ARG A 347 -8.26 7.74 -9.77
N ALA A 348 -7.10 7.12 -9.62
CA ALA A 348 -5.99 7.71 -8.86
C ALA A 348 -5.18 8.70 -9.72
N ILE A 349 -5.28 8.57 -11.05
CA ILE A 349 -4.79 9.46 -12.09
C ILE A 349 -5.80 9.41 -13.21
#